data_AF-A0A359E044-F1
#
_entry.id   AF-A0A359E044-F1
#
_cell.length_a   1.000
_cell.length_b   1.000
_cell.length_c   1.000
_cell.angle_alpha   90.00
_cell.angle_beta   90.00
_cell.angle_gamma   90.00
#
_symmetry.space_group_name_H-M   'P 1'
#
loop_
_entity.id
_entity.type
_entity.pdbx_description
1 polymer ?
#
loop_
_entity_poly.entity_id
_entity_poly.type
_entity_poly.pdbx_seq_one_letter_code
_entity_poly.pdbx_strand_id
1 'polypeptide(L)'
;MKKALSISSLFLITLILSSSAWAQNKVLNVDDYDRWSHIRGAEISNNGNWMAYGLQPNGGDDTLHVISLNNDRTHYEIPLGENATFSSDNSWVAYILTVDEETRRKMSKKGDKIYNQAQLLNLQTGEKHTIERAASMAFSEDGNYWAVHRQKPEDDKSKHKGSDLIVRNLQDGSVVNIGNVSEFAFNKKSSHLAYLVDASDKTGNGVYLKNLSSGNLTTLDTDSTTYSTLSWDDDDAHRKDWNKKGTALAVLKGIKVDTLLHSENKVMVFRGLNSRVTKTTLDPESKQNFPDEMVISENGGLS
;
A
#
# COMPACT_ATOMS: atom_id res chain seq x y z
N MET A 1 0.01 -63.56 67.13
CA MET A 1 0.38 -63.48 65.71
C MET A 1 -0.08 -62.13 65.15
N LYS A 2 0.82 -61.14 65.02
CA LYS A 2 0.58 -59.88 64.31
C LYS A 2 1.84 -59.57 63.50
N LYS A 3 1.80 -59.74 62.19
CA LYS A 3 2.90 -59.38 61.29
C LYS A 3 2.81 -57.87 61.06
N ALA A 4 3.77 -57.11 61.57
CA ALA A 4 3.93 -55.70 61.25
C ALA A 4 4.49 -55.61 59.82
N LEU A 5 3.67 -55.15 58.87
CA LEU A 5 4.17 -54.75 57.56
C LEU A 5 4.97 -53.44 57.74
N SER A 6 6.23 -53.46 57.33
CA SER A 6 7.14 -52.31 57.34
C SER A 6 6.65 -51.23 56.36
N ILE A 7 6.47 -50.01 56.88
CA ILE A 7 6.09 -48.80 56.13
C ILE A 7 7.08 -48.50 54.99
N SER A 8 8.35 -48.94 55.11
CA SER A 8 9.37 -48.77 54.08
C SER A 8 9.12 -49.60 52.82
N SER A 9 8.37 -50.71 52.92
CA SER A 9 8.06 -51.55 51.76
C SER A 9 6.86 -51.00 50.95
N LEU A 10 6.07 -50.08 51.52
CA LEU A 10 4.95 -49.43 50.84
C LEU A 10 5.41 -48.21 50.01
N PHE A 11 6.52 -47.57 50.39
CA PHE A 11 7.09 -46.41 49.69
C PHE A 11 7.89 -46.77 48.43
N LEU A 12 8.41 -48.01 48.35
CA LEU A 12 9.20 -48.46 47.20
C LEU A 12 8.32 -48.96 46.03
N ILE A 13 7.05 -49.30 46.30
CA ILE A 13 6.08 -49.73 45.28
C ILE A 13 5.38 -48.53 44.63
N THR A 14 5.22 -47.40 45.34
CA THR A 14 4.62 -46.17 44.78
C THR A 14 5.56 -45.38 43.86
N LEU A 15 6.88 -45.58 43.94
CA LEU A 15 7.85 -44.87 43.10
C LEU A 15 8.08 -45.53 41.72
N ILE A 16 7.63 -46.77 41.52
CA ILE A 16 7.79 -47.51 40.25
C ILE A 16 6.56 -47.30 39.33
N LEU A 17 5.53 -46.61 39.81
CA LEU A 17 4.30 -46.25 39.08
C LEU A 17 4.28 -44.81 38.57
N SER A 18 5.45 -44.17 38.43
CA SER A 18 5.59 -42.96 37.63
C SER A 18 5.47 -43.33 36.14
N SER A 19 4.25 -43.64 35.72
CA SER A 19 3.90 -43.75 34.32
C SER A 19 4.25 -42.44 33.64
N SER A 20 5.26 -42.47 32.78
CA SER A 20 5.41 -41.48 31.73
C SER A 20 4.10 -41.50 30.93
N ALA A 21 3.25 -40.50 31.15
CA ALA A 21 2.07 -40.30 30.32
C ALA A 21 2.58 -39.86 28.96
N TRP A 22 2.66 -40.80 28.02
CA TRP A 22 2.87 -40.47 26.61
C TRP A 22 1.62 -39.73 26.17
N ALA A 23 1.72 -38.41 25.99
CA ALA A 23 0.63 -37.63 25.42
C ALA A 23 0.24 -38.28 24.08
N GLN A 24 -0.98 -38.80 24.01
CA GLN A 24 -1.50 -39.40 22.79
C GLN A 24 -1.68 -38.27 21.78
N ASN A 25 -1.02 -38.34 20.62
CA ASN A 25 -1.21 -37.35 19.57
C ASN A 25 -2.70 -37.26 19.23
N LYS A 26 -3.26 -36.05 19.23
CA LYS A 26 -4.66 -35.81 18.88
C LYS A 26 -4.93 -36.35 17.47
N VAL A 27 -5.93 -37.23 17.33
CA VAL A 27 -6.44 -37.65 16.02
C VAL A 27 -7.10 -36.43 15.35
N LEU A 28 -6.67 -36.10 14.13
CA LEU A 28 -7.19 -34.97 13.37
C LEU A 28 -8.65 -35.22 12.97
N ASN A 29 -9.51 -34.23 13.22
CA ASN A 29 -10.91 -34.21 12.76
C ASN A 29 -11.12 -33.16 11.67
N VAL A 30 -12.30 -33.14 11.04
CA VAL A 30 -12.67 -32.15 10.01
C VAL A 30 -12.56 -30.72 10.56
N ASP A 31 -12.95 -30.49 11.81
CA ASP A 31 -12.85 -29.17 12.46
C ASP A 31 -11.40 -28.69 12.66
N ASP A 32 -10.41 -29.58 12.58
CA ASP A 32 -9.00 -29.19 12.67
C ASP A 32 -8.45 -28.61 11.36
N TYR A 33 -9.13 -28.81 10.21
CA TYR A 33 -8.68 -28.30 8.91
C TYR A 33 -8.79 -26.79 8.78
N ASP A 34 -9.75 -26.16 9.46
CA ASP A 34 -9.93 -24.70 9.46
C ASP A 34 -8.71 -23.98 10.08
N ARG A 35 -7.98 -24.69 10.96
CA ARG A 35 -6.80 -24.17 11.66
C ARG A 35 -5.54 -24.19 10.79
N TRP A 36 -5.53 -24.94 9.69
CA TRP A 36 -4.38 -24.98 8.80
C TRP A 36 -4.22 -23.62 8.14
N SER A 37 -3.00 -23.11 8.16
CA SER A 37 -2.70 -21.77 7.70
C SER A 37 -1.66 -21.80 6.60
N HIS A 38 -1.75 -20.82 5.71
CA HIS A 38 -0.81 -20.62 4.61
C HIS A 38 -0.12 -19.26 4.78
N ILE A 39 1.16 -19.21 4.42
CA ILE A 39 1.94 -17.97 4.42
C ILE A 39 1.66 -17.21 3.12
N ARG A 40 1.40 -15.90 3.22
CA ARG A 40 1.22 -14.98 2.09
C ARG A 40 2.02 -13.71 2.28
N GLY A 41 2.34 -13.03 1.17
CA GLY A 41 2.95 -11.70 1.19
C GLY A 41 4.24 -11.63 2.01
N ALA A 42 5.08 -12.67 1.94
CA ALA A 42 6.34 -12.69 2.68
C ALA A 42 7.32 -11.66 2.09
N GLU A 43 7.80 -10.75 2.92
CA GLU A 43 8.77 -9.70 2.57
C GLU A 43 9.86 -9.61 3.64
N ILE A 44 11.07 -9.22 3.25
CA ILE A 44 12.20 -8.98 4.14
C ILE A 44 12.64 -7.53 3.96
N SER A 45 12.96 -6.85 5.06
CA SER A 45 13.49 -5.48 5.02
C SER A 45 14.81 -5.40 4.25
N ASN A 46 15.16 -4.23 3.71
CA ASN A 46 16.38 -4.03 2.90
C ASN A 46 17.68 -4.47 3.61
N ASN A 47 17.73 -4.35 4.93
CA ASN A 47 18.88 -4.78 5.74
C ASN A 47 18.81 -6.25 6.19
N GLY A 48 17.75 -6.99 5.87
CA GLY A 48 17.60 -8.39 6.27
C GLY A 48 17.21 -8.62 7.73
N ASN A 49 16.97 -7.56 8.51
CA ASN A 49 16.75 -7.66 9.96
C ASN A 49 15.30 -7.87 10.35
N TRP A 50 14.36 -7.61 9.45
CA TRP A 50 12.92 -7.78 9.67
C TRP A 50 12.31 -8.62 8.57
N MET A 51 11.31 -9.41 8.95
CA MET A 51 10.47 -10.14 8.02
C MET A 51 9.00 -9.88 8.34
N ALA A 52 8.21 -9.66 7.30
CA ALA A 52 6.77 -9.56 7.37
C ALA A 52 6.15 -10.72 6.61
N TYR A 53 5.09 -11.32 7.14
CA TYR A 53 4.31 -12.32 6.42
C TYR A 53 2.88 -12.41 6.97
N GLY A 54 1.91 -12.58 6.09
CA GLY A 54 0.54 -12.91 6.46
C GLY A 54 0.39 -14.39 6.76
N LEU A 55 -0.29 -14.73 7.85
CA LEU A 55 -0.72 -16.07 8.18
C LEU A 55 -2.25 -16.13 8.02
N GLN A 56 -2.70 -16.80 6.95
CA GLN A 56 -4.11 -16.93 6.63
C GLN A 56 -4.58 -18.35 6.97
N PRO A 57 -5.44 -18.53 7.97
CA PRO A 57 -6.09 -19.82 8.22
C PRO A 57 -7.07 -20.17 7.10
N ASN A 58 -7.36 -21.47 6.92
CA ASN A 58 -8.40 -21.92 6.00
C ASN A 58 -9.79 -21.42 6.41
N GLY A 59 -10.03 -21.31 7.73
CA GLY A 59 -11.21 -20.70 8.31
C GLY A 59 -10.83 -19.57 9.25
N GLY A 60 -11.35 -18.37 9.00
CA GLY A 60 -11.10 -17.16 9.79
C GLY A 60 -10.33 -16.10 9.02
N ASP A 61 -9.95 -15.05 9.76
CA ASP A 61 -9.29 -13.88 9.17
C ASP A 61 -7.76 -13.93 9.27
N ASP A 62 -7.11 -13.20 8.37
CA ASP A 62 -5.66 -13.13 8.26
C ASP A 62 -5.03 -12.40 9.45
N THR A 63 -3.82 -12.82 9.83
CA THR A 63 -2.97 -12.09 10.77
C THR A 63 -1.63 -11.79 10.11
N LEU A 64 -1.24 -10.52 10.07
CA LEU A 64 0.10 -10.12 9.68
C LEU A 64 1.05 -10.30 10.86
N HIS A 65 2.15 -11.00 10.62
CA HIS A 65 3.28 -11.11 11.51
C HIS A 65 4.41 -10.21 11.00
N VAL A 66 4.93 -9.35 11.87
CA VAL A 66 6.17 -8.59 11.62
C VAL A 66 7.17 -8.99 12.70
N ILE A 67 8.22 -9.68 12.30
CA ILE A 67 9.21 -10.28 13.20
C ILE A 67 10.59 -9.69 12.95
N SER A 68 11.31 -9.45 14.04
CA SER A 68 12.74 -9.23 13.99
C SER A 68 13.45 -10.57 13.81
N LEU A 69 14.38 -10.60 12.85
CA LEU A 69 15.29 -11.71 12.58
C LEU A 69 16.58 -11.61 13.40
N ASN A 70 16.71 -10.56 14.20
CA ASN A 70 17.81 -10.38 15.15
C ASN A 70 17.51 -11.05 16.51
N ASN A 71 18.50 -11.01 17.41
CA ASN A 71 18.42 -11.66 18.72
C ASN A 71 17.45 -10.99 19.73
N ASP A 72 16.83 -9.85 19.38
CA ASP A 72 15.87 -9.14 20.24
C ASP A 72 14.47 -9.80 20.25
N ARG A 73 14.19 -10.69 19.28
CA ARG A 73 12.95 -11.49 19.16
C ARG A 73 11.67 -10.64 19.17
N THR A 74 11.76 -9.37 18.75
CA THR A 74 10.60 -8.48 18.63
C THR A 74 9.61 -9.08 17.63
N HIS A 75 8.33 -9.15 18.01
CA HIS A 75 7.28 -9.74 17.18
C HIS A 75 5.98 -8.97 17.38
N TYR A 76 5.47 -8.40 16.27
CA TYR A 76 4.16 -7.80 16.20
C TYR A 76 3.19 -8.74 15.50
N GLU A 77 2.10 -9.08 16.19
CA GLU A 77 0.93 -9.75 15.62
C GLU A 77 -0.15 -8.71 15.34
N ILE A 78 -0.60 -8.63 14.10
CA ILE A 78 -1.50 -7.60 13.61
C ILE A 78 -2.68 -8.30 12.94
N PRO A 79 -3.78 -8.54 13.70
CA PRO A 79 -5.00 -9.11 13.14
C PRO A 79 -5.54 -8.23 12.01
N LEU A 80 -6.08 -8.87 10.96
CA LEU A 80 -6.63 -8.22 9.77
C LEU A 80 -5.61 -7.42 8.94
N GLY A 81 -4.32 -7.53 9.27
CA GLY A 81 -3.22 -6.90 8.56
C GLY A 81 -2.84 -7.66 7.29
N GLU A 82 -2.58 -6.94 6.22
CA GLU A 82 -2.13 -7.47 4.93
C GLU A 82 -1.25 -6.45 4.18
N ASN A 83 -0.62 -6.89 3.09
CA ASN A 83 0.17 -6.05 2.17
C ASN A 83 1.22 -5.19 2.89
N ALA A 84 2.01 -5.82 3.75
CA ALA A 84 3.11 -5.16 4.42
C ALA A 84 4.19 -4.73 3.42
N THR A 85 4.80 -3.56 3.64
CA THR A 85 5.96 -3.05 2.92
C THR A 85 6.87 -2.34 3.88
N PHE A 86 8.16 -2.62 3.79
CA PHE A 86 9.18 -1.93 4.60
C PHE A 86 9.60 -0.60 3.97
N SER A 87 9.87 0.40 4.82
CA SER A 87 10.53 1.62 4.39
C SER A 87 12.00 1.34 4.06
N SER A 88 12.56 2.10 3.11
CA SER A 88 13.94 1.84 2.65
C SER A 88 15.01 2.04 3.71
N ASP A 89 14.75 2.89 4.70
CA ASP A 89 15.61 3.15 5.86
C ASP A 89 15.52 2.05 6.93
N ASN A 90 14.60 1.09 6.78
CA ASN A 90 14.34 -0.02 7.71
C ASN A 90 13.82 0.43 9.09
N SER A 91 13.30 1.65 9.22
CA SER A 91 12.74 2.16 10.47
C SER A 91 11.25 1.85 10.62
N TRP A 92 10.56 1.64 9.50
CA TRP A 92 9.10 1.53 9.45
C TRP A 92 8.64 0.34 8.62
N VAL A 93 7.45 -0.16 8.96
CA VAL A 93 6.64 -1.01 8.09
C VAL A 93 5.27 -0.36 7.95
N ALA A 94 4.75 -0.30 6.73
CA ALA A 94 3.37 0.08 6.48
C ALA A 94 2.57 -1.15 6.05
N TYR A 95 1.30 -1.22 6.40
CA TYR A 95 0.39 -2.30 6.02
C TYR A 95 -1.04 -1.80 5.94
N ILE A 96 -1.90 -2.60 5.33
CA ILE A 96 -3.33 -2.36 5.25
C ILE A 96 -4.04 -3.18 6.33
N LEU A 97 -4.96 -2.55 7.05
CA LEU A 97 -5.93 -3.21 7.93
C LEU A 97 -7.26 -3.32 7.20
N THR A 98 -7.82 -4.53 7.21
CA THR A 98 -9.13 -4.84 6.63
C THR A 98 -10.18 -5.02 7.72
N VAL A 99 -11.38 -5.43 7.31
CA VAL A 99 -12.45 -5.86 8.21
C VAL A 99 -12.59 -7.38 8.18
N ASP A 100 -13.03 -7.94 9.30
CA ASP A 100 -13.33 -9.36 9.45
C ASP A 100 -14.42 -9.83 8.47
N GLU A 101 -14.42 -11.13 8.15
CA GLU A 101 -15.34 -11.73 7.19
C GLU A 101 -16.81 -11.48 7.54
N GLU A 102 -17.17 -11.54 8.83
CA GLU A 102 -18.55 -11.34 9.26
C GLU A 102 -19.01 -9.90 8.99
N THR A 103 -18.18 -8.93 9.37
CA THR A 103 -18.38 -7.50 9.10
C THR A 103 -18.45 -7.24 7.59
N ARG A 104 -17.53 -7.82 6.81
CA ARG A 104 -17.53 -7.73 5.34
C ARG A 104 -18.84 -8.24 4.74
N ARG A 105 -19.30 -9.41 5.18
CA ARG A 105 -20.56 -10.02 4.74
C ARG A 105 -21.77 -9.15 5.13
N LYS A 106 -21.78 -8.57 6.33
CA LYS A 106 -22.85 -7.67 6.79
C LYS A 106 -22.91 -6.40 5.94
N MET A 107 -21.77 -5.75 5.70
CA MET A 107 -21.70 -4.53 4.88
C MET A 107 -22.08 -4.80 3.43
N SER A 108 -21.54 -5.87 2.82
CA SER A 108 -21.88 -6.28 1.47
C SER A 108 -23.38 -6.53 1.27
N LYS A 109 -24.05 -7.19 2.24
CA LYS A 109 -25.51 -7.38 2.21
C LYS A 109 -26.32 -6.08 2.27
N LYS A 110 -25.79 -5.05 2.94
CA LYS A 110 -26.41 -3.72 3.02
C LYS A 110 -26.10 -2.84 1.80
N GLY A 111 -25.07 -3.20 1.03
CA GLY A 111 -24.54 -2.36 -0.03
C GLY A 111 -23.65 -1.22 0.49
N ASP A 112 -23.23 -1.29 1.76
CA ASP A 112 -22.38 -0.28 2.39
C ASP A 112 -20.95 -0.39 1.85
N LYS A 113 -20.28 0.75 1.66
CA LYS A 113 -18.89 0.77 1.22
C LYS A 113 -17.95 0.31 2.34
N ILE A 114 -17.06 -0.63 2.01
CA ILE A 114 -16.02 -1.12 2.91
C ILE A 114 -14.77 -0.27 2.74
N TYR A 115 -14.25 0.21 3.87
CA TYR A 115 -13.02 0.99 3.93
C TYR A 115 -11.92 0.20 4.61
N ASN A 116 -10.76 0.19 3.98
CA ASN A 116 -9.53 -0.27 4.62
C ASN A 116 -8.86 0.89 5.36
N GLN A 117 -7.95 0.57 6.26
CA GLN A 117 -7.06 1.54 6.90
C GLN A 117 -5.63 1.28 6.44
N ALA A 118 -4.82 2.32 6.29
CA ALA A 118 -3.38 2.17 6.16
C ALA A 118 -2.74 2.49 7.52
N GLN A 119 -1.89 1.61 8.01
CA GLN A 119 -1.20 1.80 9.28
C GLN A 119 0.32 1.72 9.06
N LEU A 120 1.02 2.67 9.67
CA LEU A 120 2.46 2.78 9.68
C LEU A 120 2.95 2.46 11.10
N LEU A 121 3.88 1.51 11.22
CA LEU A 121 4.43 1.00 12.48
C LEU A 121 5.94 1.26 12.51
N ASN A 122 6.41 1.91 13.58
CA ASN A 122 7.83 2.04 13.87
C ASN A 122 8.35 0.69 14.40
N LEU A 123 9.34 0.13 13.72
CA LEU A 123 9.87 -1.20 14.03
C LEU A 123 10.64 -1.25 15.35
N GLN A 124 11.19 -0.12 15.79
CA GLN A 124 11.99 -0.05 17.01
C GLN A 124 11.17 0.30 18.24
N THR A 125 10.22 1.24 18.11
CA THR A 125 9.45 1.77 19.24
C THR A 125 8.06 1.13 19.37
N GLY A 126 7.54 0.52 18.30
CA GLY A 126 6.17 0.04 18.23
C GLY A 126 5.12 1.14 18.05
N GLU A 127 5.54 2.40 17.85
CA GLU A 127 4.62 3.52 17.57
C GLU A 127 3.83 3.27 16.29
N LYS A 128 2.52 3.62 16.31
CA LYS A 128 1.61 3.41 15.18
C LYS A 128 0.95 4.71 14.75
N HIS A 129 0.79 4.88 13.45
CA HIS A 129 -0.03 5.92 12.83
C HIS A 129 -1.04 5.31 11.87
N THR A 130 -2.32 5.66 11.99
CA THR A 130 -3.40 5.12 11.16
C THR A 130 -4.02 6.21 10.29
N ILE A 131 -4.26 5.89 9.02
CA ILE A 131 -5.04 6.70 8.08
C ILE A 131 -6.25 5.89 7.63
N GLU A 132 -7.44 6.42 7.92
CA GLU A 132 -8.72 5.83 7.53
C GLU A 132 -8.98 5.94 6.03
N ARG A 133 -9.75 4.98 5.51
CA ARG A 133 -10.23 4.93 4.13
C ARG A 133 -9.09 4.87 3.12
N ALA A 134 -8.04 4.12 3.40
CA ALA A 134 -6.94 3.95 2.48
C ALA A 134 -7.37 3.21 1.20
N ALA A 135 -7.05 3.79 0.05
CA ALA A 135 -7.17 3.14 -1.26
C ALA A 135 -5.84 2.52 -1.68
N SER A 136 -4.76 3.27 -1.50
CA SER A 136 -3.39 2.85 -1.77
C SER A 136 -2.42 3.63 -0.90
N MET A 137 -1.19 3.12 -0.80
CA MET A 137 -0.12 3.78 -0.07
C MET A 137 1.24 3.53 -0.74
N ALA A 138 2.20 4.41 -0.51
CA ALA A 138 3.56 4.26 -1.01
C ALA A 138 4.56 4.94 -0.08
N PHE A 139 5.78 4.40 0.00
CA PHE A 139 6.94 5.14 0.49
C PHE A 139 7.64 5.86 -0.65
N SER A 140 8.32 6.97 -0.35
CA SER A 140 9.41 7.41 -1.21
C SER A 140 10.55 6.37 -1.16
N GLU A 141 11.29 6.20 -2.25
CA GLU A 141 12.36 5.19 -2.35
C GLU A 141 13.49 5.36 -1.32
N ASP A 142 13.66 6.55 -0.75
CA ASP A 142 14.60 6.82 0.34
C ASP A 142 14.03 6.53 1.74
N GLY A 143 12.74 6.22 1.85
CA GLY A 143 12.04 5.95 3.11
C GLY A 143 11.71 7.20 3.93
N ASN A 144 11.88 8.42 3.40
CA ASN A 144 11.65 9.66 4.15
C ASN A 144 10.18 10.11 4.15
N TYR A 145 9.37 9.63 3.20
CA TYR A 145 7.96 9.99 3.09
C TYR A 145 7.09 8.74 3.00
N TRP A 146 5.89 8.84 3.58
CA TRP A 146 4.81 7.88 3.40
C TRP A 146 3.56 8.62 2.91
N ALA A 147 3.02 8.17 1.79
CA ALA A 147 1.81 8.73 1.20
C ALA A 147 0.67 7.71 1.25
N VAL A 148 -0.53 8.16 1.58
CA VAL A 148 -1.77 7.36 1.57
C VAL A 148 -2.82 8.11 0.77
N HIS A 149 -3.21 7.55 -0.37
CA HIS A 149 -4.37 8.04 -1.11
C HIS A 149 -5.63 7.42 -0.55
N ARG A 150 -6.59 8.25 -0.17
CA ARG A 150 -7.83 7.83 0.49
C ARG A 150 -8.92 7.59 -0.54
N GLN A 151 -9.80 6.63 -0.29
CA GLN A 151 -11.07 6.48 -0.99
C GLN A 151 -12.01 7.63 -0.61
N LYS A 152 -12.81 8.11 -1.57
CA LYS A 152 -13.95 9.02 -1.30
C LYS A 152 -14.90 8.50 -0.22
N PRO A 153 -15.52 9.39 0.57
CA PRO A 153 -16.50 8.97 1.56
C PRO A 153 -17.75 8.46 0.86
N GLU A 154 -18.62 7.81 1.63
CA GLU A 154 -19.80 7.16 1.06
C GLU A 154 -20.87 8.17 0.65
N ASP A 155 -20.94 9.32 1.34
CA ASP A 155 -21.84 10.43 1.04
C ASP A 155 -21.39 11.25 -0.18
N ASP A 156 -20.11 11.15 -0.58
CA ASP A 156 -19.62 11.75 -1.81
C ASP A 156 -20.03 10.94 -3.04
N LYS A 157 -21.07 11.43 -3.73
CA LYS A 157 -21.60 10.86 -4.98
C LYS A 157 -21.10 11.58 -6.24
N SER A 158 -20.06 12.41 -6.11
CA SER A 158 -19.53 13.17 -7.23
C SER A 158 -18.86 12.27 -8.28
N LYS A 159 -18.89 12.71 -9.56
CA LYS A 159 -18.39 11.92 -10.69
C LYS A 159 -16.88 12.03 -10.91
N HIS A 160 -16.22 13.05 -10.35
CA HIS A 160 -14.77 13.18 -10.43
C HIS A 160 -14.10 12.01 -9.70
N LYS A 161 -12.82 11.76 -9.98
CA LYS A 161 -12.06 10.67 -9.37
C LYS A 161 -11.24 11.11 -8.15
N GLY A 162 -11.01 12.41 -7.99
CA GLY A 162 -10.09 12.92 -6.98
C GLY A 162 -10.56 12.76 -5.54
N SER A 163 -9.63 12.45 -4.64
CA SER A 163 -9.83 12.34 -3.19
C SER A 163 -8.56 12.74 -2.41
N ASP A 164 -8.62 12.71 -1.09
CA ASP A 164 -7.51 13.17 -0.24
C ASP A 164 -6.27 12.27 -0.35
N LEU A 165 -5.11 12.88 -0.60
CA LEU A 165 -3.79 12.29 -0.45
C LEU A 165 -3.14 12.83 0.83
N ILE A 166 -2.85 11.94 1.77
CA ILE A 166 -2.12 12.27 3.00
C ILE A 166 -0.65 11.96 2.78
N VAL A 167 0.24 12.93 3.00
CA VAL A 167 1.70 12.75 2.88
C VAL A 167 2.34 13.08 4.22
N ARG A 168 2.94 12.07 4.85
CA ARG A 168 3.71 12.19 6.10
C ARG A 168 5.20 12.25 5.78
N ASN A 169 5.90 13.24 6.33
CA ASN A 169 7.35 13.25 6.45
C ASN A 169 7.73 12.40 7.68
N LEU A 170 8.57 11.40 7.46
CA LEU A 170 8.98 10.43 8.49
C LEU A 170 10.20 10.91 9.29
N GLN A 171 10.85 11.98 8.85
CA GLN A 171 11.99 12.58 9.56
C GLN A 171 11.53 13.47 10.71
N ASP A 172 10.48 14.28 10.49
CA ASP A 172 9.98 15.26 11.46
C ASP A 172 8.53 15.02 11.91
N GLY A 173 7.84 14.04 11.32
CA GLY A 173 6.47 13.68 11.65
C GLY A 173 5.40 14.62 11.08
N SER A 174 5.78 15.64 10.30
CA SER A 174 4.84 16.57 9.68
C SER A 174 3.93 15.89 8.66
N VAL A 175 2.69 16.38 8.53
CA VAL A 175 1.67 15.79 7.65
C VAL A 175 1.03 16.87 6.80
N VAL A 176 0.88 16.60 5.51
CA VAL A 176 0.15 17.43 4.55
C VAL A 176 -1.03 16.63 3.98
N ASN A 177 -2.21 17.25 3.92
CA ASN A 177 -3.35 16.74 3.15
C ASN A 177 -3.43 17.52 1.82
N ILE A 178 -3.51 16.79 0.71
CA ILE A 178 -3.71 17.32 -0.63
C ILE A 178 -5.07 16.80 -1.13
N GLY A 179 -6.04 17.71 -1.30
CA GLY A 179 -7.39 17.35 -1.74
C GLY A 179 -7.49 17.08 -3.25
N ASN A 180 -8.54 16.36 -3.63
CA ASN A 180 -8.92 16.10 -5.03
C ASN A 180 -7.84 15.40 -5.89
N VAL A 181 -6.95 14.63 -5.29
CA VAL A 181 -5.92 13.86 -6.01
C VAL A 181 -6.54 12.63 -6.67
N SER A 182 -6.36 12.44 -7.97
CA SER A 182 -6.79 11.23 -8.68
C SER A 182 -5.68 10.18 -8.77
N GLU A 183 -4.45 10.61 -8.99
CA GLU A 183 -3.26 9.76 -9.10
C GLU A 183 -2.05 10.45 -8.48
N PHE A 184 -1.09 9.69 -7.98
CA PHE A 184 0.17 10.21 -7.43
C PHE A 184 1.30 9.20 -7.64
N ALA A 185 2.53 9.69 -7.72
CA ALA A 185 3.72 8.85 -7.68
C ALA A 185 4.96 9.63 -7.23
N PHE A 186 5.81 8.98 -6.43
CA PHE A 186 7.17 9.44 -6.16
C PHE A 186 8.09 9.07 -7.32
N ASN A 187 9.05 9.93 -7.66
CA ASN A 187 10.14 9.50 -8.55
C ASN A 187 11.13 8.62 -7.79
N LYS A 188 11.89 7.77 -8.51
CA LYS A 188 12.78 6.80 -7.87
C LYS A 188 13.95 7.44 -7.10
N LYS A 189 14.25 8.71 -7.38
CA LYS A 189 15.23 9.51 -6.62
C LYS A 189 14.69 10.08 -5.30
N SER A 190 13.40 9.96 -5.02
CA SER A 190 12.74 10.60 -3.86
C SER A 190 12.89 12.11 -3.79
N SER A 191 13.12 12.75 -4.94
CA SER A 191 13.26 14.21 -5.02
C SER A 191 11.92 14.92 -5.19
N HIS A 192 10.95 14.22 -5.79
CA HIS A 192 9.66 14.79 -6.16
C HIS A 192 8.51 13.81 -5.94
N LEU A 193 7.36 14.38 -5.62
CA LEU A 193 6.05 13.75 -5.70
C LEU A 193 5.27 14.44 -6.82
N ALA A 194 4.87 13.68 -7.85
CA ALA A 194 3.93 14.16 -8.85
C ALA A 194 2.52 13.67 -8.48
N TYR A 195 1.51 14.50 -8.76
CA TYR A 195 0.13 14.13 -8.56
C TYR A 195 -0.79 14.83 -9.56
N LEU A 196 -1.92 14.18 -9.85
CA LEU A 196 -2.98 14.68 -10.71
C LEU A 196 -4.15 15.12 -9.85
N VAL A 197 -4.78 16.23 -10.21
CA VAL A 197 -6.00 16.72 -9.56
C VAL A 197 -7.20 16.51 -10.48
N ASP A 198 -8.27 15.96 -9.92
CA ASP A 198 -9.59 15.86 -10.53
C ASP A 198 -10.67 16.26 -9.53
N ALA A 199 -11.10 17.52 -9.60
CA ALA A 199 -12.07 18.17 -8.74
C ALA A 199 -13.47 18.24 -9.38
N SER A 200 -14.51 18.42 -8.56
CA SER A 200 -15.91 18.32 -9.00
C SER A 200 -16.33 19.34 -10.08
N ASP A 201 -15.83 20.57 -10.00
CA ASP A 201 -16.09 21.63 -10.98
C ASP A 201 -14.97 21.75 -12.02
N LYS A 202 -14.02 20.80 -12.00
CA LYS A 202 -12.77 20.79 -12.77
C LYS A 202 -11.85 21.97 -12.47
N THR A 203 -12.16 22.78 -11.46
CA THR A 203 -11.29 23.88 -11.05
C THR A 203 -10.06 23.32 -10.37
N GLY A 204 -8.89 23.70 -10.87
CA GLY A 204 -7.62 23.20 -10.37
C GLY A 204 -7.27 21.80 -10.89
N ASN A 205 -8.04 21.21 -11.81
CA ASN A 205 -7.60 20.01 -12.53
C ASN A 205 -6.27 20.29 -13.23
N GLY A 206 -5.33 19.36 -13.09
CA GLY A 206 -3.97 19.60 -13.56
C GLY A 206 -2.95 18.58 -13.09
N VAL A 207 -1.72 18.85 -13.51
CA VAL A 207 -0.52 18.09 -13.17
C VAL A 207 0.33 18.96 -12.25
N TYR A 208 0.66 18.42 -11.09
CA TYR A 208 1.38 19.13 -10.05
C TYR A 208 2.63 18.36 -9.63
N LEU A 209 3.66 19.11 -9.28
CA LEU A 209 4.95 18.57 -8.87
C LEU A 209 5.37 19.22 -7.56
N LYS A 210 5.43 18.42 -6.49
CA LYS A 210 5.96 18.85 -5.20
C LYS A 210 7.42 18.42 -5.08
N ASN A 211 8.31 19.38 -4.87
CA ASN A 211 9.69 19.11 -4.49
C ASN A 211 9.72 18.71 -3.01
N LEU A 212 10.26 17.53 -2.70
CA LEU A 212 10.17 16.97 -1.36
C LEU A 212 11.15 17.62 -0.38
N SER A 213 12.34 18.01 -0.83
CA SER A 213 13.34 18.63 0.06
C SER A 213 12.98 20.07 0.46
N SER A 214 12.46 20.86 -0.48
CA SER A 214 12.08 22.26 -0.23
C SER A 214 10.61 22.46 0.12
N GLY A 215 9.76 21.47 -0.15
CA GLY A 215 8.30 21.58 -0.05
C GLY A 215 7.64 22.40 -1.17
N ASN A 216 8.43 22.98 -2.09
CA ASN A 216 7.91 23.85 -3.16
C ASN A 216 6.98 23.10 -4.10
N LEU A 217 5.83 23.72 -4.40
CA LEU A 217 4.86 23.23 -5.37
C LEU A 217 5.05 23.94 -6.72
N THR A 218 5.15 23.15 -7.80
CA THR A 218 5.17 23.63 -9.17
C THR A 218 3.95 23.11 -9.91
N THR A 219 3.20 24.01 -10.55
CA THR A 219 2.12 23.67 -11.46
C THR A 219 2.70 23.41 -12.85
N LEU A 220 2.53 22.20 -13.39
CA LEU A 220 3.06 21.83 -14.72
C LEU A 220 2.05 22.11 -15.84
N ASP A 221 0.77 21.81 -15.60
CA ASP A 221 -0.34 22.20 -16.47
C ASP A 221 -1.65 22.22 -15.68
N THR A 222 -2.58 23.10 -16.05
CA THR A 222 -3.94 23.14 -15.50
C THR A 222 -4.93 23.43 -16.61
N ASP A 223 -6.08 22.78 -16.55
CA ASP A 223 -7.18 23.00 -17.50
C ASP A 223 -8.47 22.41 -16.94
N SER A 224 -9.61 22.76 -17.52
CA SER A 224 -10.94 22.21 -17.24
C SER A 224 -11.17 20.81 -17.86
N THR A 225 -10.11 20.01 -17.96
CA THR A 225 -10.10 18.67 -18.56
C THR A 225 -9.70 17.61 -17.54
N THR A 226 -9.79 16.33 -17.91
CA THR A 226 -9.30 15.23 -17.08
C THR A 226 -7.84 14.97 -17.38
N TYR A 227 -7.05 14.71 -16.32
CA TYR A 227 -5.69 14.20 -16.44
C TYR A 227 -5.64 12.79 -15.85
N SER A 228 -4.94 11.87 -16.52
CA SER A 228 -4.80 10.48 -16.07
C SER A 228 -3.49 9.85 -16.53
N THR A 229 -3.21 8.65 -16.05
CA THR A 229 -2.09 7.80 -16.48
C THR A 229 -0.75 8.49 -16.23
N LEU A 230 -0.53 8.91 -14.99
CA LEU A 230 0.73 9.51 -14.55
C LEU A 230 1.85 8.48 -14.61
N SER A 231 2.93 8.80 -15.33
CA SER A 231 4.10 7.92 -15.45
C SER A 231 5.41 8.70 -15.45
N TRP A 232 6.35 8.25 -14.63
CA TRP A 232 7.71 8.80 -14.56
C TRP A 232 8.64 8.10 -15.56
N ASP A 233 9.64 8.82 -16.06
CA ASP A 233 10.66 8.20 -16.92
C ASP A 233 11.56 7.19 -16.20
N ASP A 234 11.39 7.01 -14.88
CA ASP A 234 12.08 6.05 -14.03
C ASP A 234 11.22 4.93 -13.44
N ASP A 235 9.94 4.80 -13.80
CA ASP A 235 9.04 3.80 -13.18
C ASP A 235 9.59 2.37 -13.31
N ASP A 236 10.01 2.01 -14.52
CA ASP A 236 10.67 0.72 -14.86
C ASP A 236 12.20 0.80 -14.94
N ALA A 237 12.80 1.86 -14.39
CA ALA A 237 14.25 2.00 -14.46
C ALA A 237 14.96 1.06 -13.48
N HIS A 238 16.01 0.39 -13.98
CA HIS A 238 16.96 -0.30 -13.10
C HIS A 238 17.58 0.68 -12.10
N ARG A 239 17.82 0.22 -10.87
CA ARG A 239 18.39 1.02 -9.77
C ARG A 239 19.67 1.78 -10.13
N LYS A 240 20.52 1.21 -11.00
CA LYS A 240 21.74 1.85 -11.52
C LYS A 240 21.47 3.13 -12.34
N ASP A 241 20.29 3.24 -12.93
CA ASP A 241 19.87 4.32 -13.81
C ASP A 241 19.00 5.36 -13.10
N TRP A 242 18.61 5.10 -11.85
CA TRP A 242 17.83 6.04 -11.04
C TRP A 242 18.49 7.41 -11.01
N ASN A 243 19.82 7.51 -10.88
CA ASN A 243 20.53 8.80 -10.87
C ASN A 243 20.42 9.61 -12.19
N LYS A 244 20.07 8.97 -13.30
CA LYS A 244 20.00 9.60 -14.63
C LYS A 244 18.56 9.90 -15.08
N LYS A 245 17.57 9.23 -14.49
CA LYS A 245 16.14 9.35 -14.81
C LYS A 245 15.39 10.07 -13.67
N GLY A 246 14.06 10.03 -13.67
CA GLY A 246 13.21 10.71 -12.68
C GLY A 246 13.18 12.21 -12.90
N THR A 247 13.37 12.65 -14.14
CA THR A 247 13.43 14.08 -14.52
C THR A 247 12.43 14.42 -15.62
N ALA A 248 11.61 13.45 -16.02
CA ALA A 248 10.52 13.63 -16.94
C ALA A 248 9.28 12.87 -16.48
N LEU A 249 8.12 13.38 -16.86
CA LEU A 249 6.81 12.82 -16.54
C LEU A 249 5.95 12.84 -17.81
N ALA A 250 5.17 11.78 -18.02
CA ALA A 250 4.13 11.73 -19.02
C ALA A 250 2.75 11.58 -18.36
N VAL A 251 1.74 12.21 -18.97
CA VAL A 251 0.32 12.07 -18.57
C VAL A 251 -0.56 12.09 -19.81
N LEU A 252 -1.78 11.57 -19.69
CA LEU A 252 -2.87 11.84 -20.62
C LEU A 252 -3.66 13.06 -20.16
N LYS A 253 -4.07 13.90 -21.11
CA LYS A 253 -5.01 15.00 -20.92
C LYS A 253 -6.14 14.84 -21.91
N GLY A 254 -7.38 14.73 -21.43
CA GLY A 254 -8.50 14.48 -22.33
C GLY A 254 -9.84 14.95 -21.83
N ILE A 255 -10.79 14.93 -22.77
CA ILE A 255 -12.20 15.26 -22.54
C ILE A 255 -13.00 14.01 -22.90
N LYS A 256 -13.96 13.67 -22.04
CA LYS A 256 -14.92 12.61 -22.35
C LYS A 256 -15.89 13.11 -23.41
N VAL A 257 -16.03 12.35 -24.49
CA VAL A 257 -16.98 12.60 -25.57
C VAL A 257 -17.96 11.43 -25.65
N ASP A 258 -19.25 11.71 -25.67
CA ASP A 258 -20.30 10.67 -25.56
C ASP A 258 -20.33 9.72 -26.77
N THR A 259 -19.79 10.14 -27.91
CA THR A 259 -19.72 9.34 -29.15
C THR A 259 -18.55 8.35 -29.16
N LEU A 260 -17.63 8.45 -28.20
CA LEU A 260 -16.42 7.64 -28.15
C LEU A 260 -16.41 6.73 -26.91
N LEU A 261 -15.84 5.54 -27.08
CA LEU A 261 -15.63 4.61 -25.97
C LEU A 261 -14.59 5.14 -24.97
N HIS A 262 -13.61 5.87 -25.49
CA HIS A 262 -12.48 6.44 -24.75
C HIS A 262 -12.50 7.96 -24.85
N SER A 263 -11.80 8.62 -23.91
CA SER A 263 -11.67 10.06 -23.93
C SER A 263 -10.81 10.50 -25.13
N GLU A 264 -11.07 11.70 -25.65
CA GLU A 264 -10.17 12.32 -26.64
C GLU A 264 -8.91 12.80 -25.92
N ASN A 265 -7.91 11.91 -25.85
CA ASN A 265 -6.70 12.14 -25.10
C ASN A 265 -5.55 12.69 -25.95
N LYS A 266 -4.79 13.59 -25.34
CA LYS A 266 -3.48 14.06 -25.78
C LYS A 266 -2.43 13.53 -24.82
N VAL A 267 -1.26 13.14 -25.32
CA VAL A 267 -0.13 12.79 -24.45
C VAL A 267 0.66 14.06 -24.17
N MET A 268 0.88 14.34 -22.90
CA MET A 268 1.72 15.44 -22.46
C MET A 268 2.98 14.89 -21.83
N VAL A 269 4.12 15.44 -22.23
CA VAL A 269 5.43 15.09 -21.67
C VAL A 269 6.10 16.33 -21.14
N PHE A 270 6.45 16.28 -19.85
CA PHE A 270 7.23 17.31 -19.17
C PHE A 270 8.65 16.80 -18.97
N ARG A 271 9.66 17.59 -19.29
CA ARG A 271 11.09 17.24 -19.13
C ARG A 271 11.83 18.32 -18.39
N GLY A 272 12.94 17.96 -17.76
CA GLY A 272 13.76 18.90 -16.99
C GLY A 272 13.09 19.30 -15.69
N LEU A 273 12.36 18.38 -15.04
CA LEU A 273 11.59 18.63 -13.81
C LEU A 273 12.45 19.02 -12.60
N ASN A 274 13.77 18.85 -12.69
CA ASN A 274 14.77 19.29 -11.72
C ASN A 274 15.47 20.61 -12.13
N SER A 275 15.04 21.25 -13.22
CA SER A 275 15.64 22.47 -13.76
C SER A 275 14.59 23.32 -14.48
N ARG A 276 14.83 23.71 -15.73
CA ARG A 276 13.85 24.43 -16.55
C ARG A 276 12.93 23.42 -17.22
N VAL A 277 11.67 23.39 -16.77
CA VAL A 277 10.64 22.53 -17.34
C VAL A 277 10.39 22.90 -18.80
N THR A 278 10.38 21.88 -19.66
CA THR A 278 9.87 21.96 -21.03
C THR A 278 8.67 21.03 -21.18
N LYS A 279 7.65 21.49 -21.90
CA LYS A 279 6.39 20.77 -22.14
C LYS A 279 6.28 20.46 -23.63
N THR A 280 5.92 19.22 -23.95
CA THR A 280 5.61 18.78 -25.32
C THR A 280 4.28 18.05 -25.30
N THR A 281 3.44 18.30 -26.31
CA THR A 281 2.14 17.64 -26.47
C THR A 281 2.11 16.87 -27.78
N LEU A 282 1.71 15.60 -27.71
CA LEU A 282 1.25 14.84 -28.87
C LEU A 282 -0.26 14.95 -28.93
N ASP A 283 -0.73 15.72 -29.90
CA ASP A 283 -2.15 15.95 -30.17
C ASP A 283 -2.55 15.16 -31.43
N PRO A 284 -3.35 14.08 -31.31
CA PRO A 284 -3.80 13.28 -32.46
C PRO A 284 -4.38 14.11 -33.61
N GLU A 285 -5.21 15.11 -33.30
CA GLU A 285 -5.87 15.96 -34.31
C GLU A 285 -4.89 16.77 -35.16
N SER A 286 -3.69 17.04 -34.63
CA SER A 286 -2.65 17.81 -35.31
C SER A 286 -1.75 16.96 -36.21
N LYS A 287 -1.93 15.63 -36.26
CA LYS A 287 -1.01 14.70 -36.93
C LYS A 287 -1.60 14.17 -38.23
N GLN A 288 -0.90 14.45 -39.34
CA GLN A 288 -1.30 14.05 -40.70
C GLN A 288 -1.49 12.54 -40.93
N ASN A 289 -1.03 11.66 -40.03
CA ASN A 289 -1.11 10.20 -40.16
C ASN A 289 -1.63 9.53 -38.88
N PHE A 290 -2.39 10.24 -38.05
CA PHE A 290 -3.09 9.58 -36.96
C PHE A 290 -4.28 8.79 -37.55
N PRO A 291 -4.50 7.53 -37.16
CA PRO A 291 -5.59 6.75 -37.73
C PRO A 291 -6.96 7.40 -37.50
N ASP A 292 -7.77 7.46 -38.56
CA ASP A 292 -9.14 7.96 -38.48
C ASP A 292 -9.96 7.16 -37.46
N GLU A 293 -10.87 7.84 -36.76
CA GLU A 293 -11.77 7.27 -35.74
C GLU A 293 -11.06 6.59 -34.54
N MET A 294 -9.74 6.77 -34.39
CA MET A 294 -9.00 6.30 -33.23
C MET A 294 -8.73 7.42 -32.23
N VAL A 295 -8.46 7.04 -30.98
CA VAL A 295 -7.94 7.93 -29.94
C VAL A 295 -6.83 7.23 -29.18
N ILE A 296 -6.03 8.01 -28.43
CA ILE A 296 -5.09 7.45 -27.47
C ILE A 296 -5.90 6.94 -26.28
N SER A 297 -5.97 5.63 -26.08
CA SER A 297 -6.78 5.03 -25.02
C SER A 297 -6.14 5.23 -23.64
N GLU A 298 -6.95 5.63 -22.65
CA GLU A 298 -6.58 5.71 -21.24
C GLU A 298 -6.50 4.33 -20.54
N ASN A 299 -6.86 3.24 -21.23
CA ASN A 299 -6.76 1.89 -20.67
C ASN A 299 -5.37 1.26 -20.83
N GLY A 300 -4.52 1.83 -21.70
CA GLY A 300 -3.11 1.46 -21.80
C GLY A 300 -2.25 2.35 -20.90
N GLY A 301 -1.35 1.75 -20.12
CA GLY A 301 -0.36 2.52 -19.36
C GLY A 301 0.60 3.28 -20.28
N LEU A 302 1.12 4.41 -19.80
CA LEU A 302 2.30 5.06 -20.41
C LEU A 302 3.55 4.39 -19.79
N SER A 303 4.20 3.49 -20.52
CA SER A 303 5.46 2.85 -20.11
C SER A 303 6.63 3.34 -20.96
#